data_AF-A0A1Z5K341-F1
#
_entry.id   AF-A0A1Z5K341-F1
#
_cell.length_a   1.000
_cell.length_b   1.000
_cell.length_c   1.000
_cell.angle_alpha   90.00
_cell.angle_beta   90.00
_cell.angle_gamma   90.00
#
_symmetry.space_group_name_H-M   'P 1'
#
loop_
_entity.id
_entity.type
_entity.pdbx_description
1 polymer ?
#
loop_
_entity_poly.entity_id
_entity_poly.type
_entity_poly.pdbx_seq_one_letter_code
_entity_poly.pdbx_strand_id
1 'polypeptide(L)'
;MMRFFQTDDECLIVEAQRYCGCSFSFHQLAKCVLRSAKGLPATAARPLPLPKCLPRVSEEEQQSYINEGIEIAISLMRQGSLDAQLMALESLSQMSQGSPSAAEMIFGNNEVFDFLLSFAPLSANNDYEMERSNECQMHRAAMTVIANCLESLHPNLESSKCRDALLGDSLLASLVNEISLGHEKPHEACQAIRVLQVLAQVSAETKQRIALPVGEDYRHARLGELAQQLYRTWEH
;
A
#
# COMPACT_ATOMS: atom_id res chain seq x y z
N MET A 1 -13.06 17.38 1.17
CA MET A 1 -12.35 18.51 1.78
C MET A 1 -12.91 18.72 3.18
N MET A 2 -12.03 18.86 4.18
CA MET A 2 -12.40 19.16 5.57
C MET A 2 -11.85 20.53 5.93
N ARG A 3 -12.67 21.36 6.56
CA ARG A 3 -12.25 22.65 7.11
C ARG A 3 -12.61 22.69 8.60
N PHE A 4 -11.72 23.30 9.37
CA PHE A 4 -11.84 23.42 10.81
C PHE A 4 -11.84 24.90 11.17
N PHE A 5 -12.80 25.31 11.99
CA PHE A 5 -12.90 26.67 12.49
C PHE A 5 -12.97 26.62 14.01
N GLN A 6 -12.14 27.41 14.68
CA GLN A 6 -12.23 27.61 16.12
C GLN A 6 -13.03 28.88 16.38
N THR A 7 -14.05 28.79 17.21
CA THR A 7 -14.82 29.96 17.65
C THR A 7 -14.23 30.56 18.91
N ASP A 8 -14.60 31.81 19.21
CA ASP A 8 -14.18 32.50 20.44
C ASP A 8 -14.60 31.73 21.72
N ASP A 9 -15.70 30.97 21.66
CA ASP A 9 -16.19 30.13 22.77
C ASP A 9 -15.48 28.75 22.87
N GLU A 10 -14.25 28.63 22.37
CA GLU A 10 -13.46 27.38 22.33
C GLU A 10 -14.15 26.19 21.62
N CYS A 11 -15.22 26.42 20.84
CA CYS A 11 -15.87 25.38 20.06
C CYS A 11 -15.14 25.13 18.74
N LEU A 12 -14.96 23.86 18.39
CA LEU A 12 -14.46 23.44 17.08
C LEU A 12 -15.64 23.17 16.13
N ILE A 13 -15.77 23.98 15.09
CA ILE A 13 -16.70 23.74 13.98
C ILE A 13 -15.94 22.96 12.89
N VAL A 14 -16.52 21.84 12.48
CA VAL A 14 -16.00 21.02 11.37
C VAL A 14 -16.95 21.12 10.18
N GLU A 15 -16.46 21.64 9.06
CA GLU A 15 -17.16 21.66 7.78
C GLU A 15 -16.61 20.55 6.89
N ALA A 16 -17.46 19.58 6.54
CA ALA A 16 -17.15 18.50 5.62
C ALA A 16 -17.83 18.74 4.28
N GLN A 17 -17.06 18.96 3.21
CA GLN A 17 -17.59 19.13 1.86
C GLN A 17 -17.16 17.96 0.95
N ARG A 18 -18.15 17.29 0.35
CA ARG A 18 -17.92 16.26 -0.67
C ARG A 18 -17.63 16.93 -2.01
N TYR A 19 -16.47 16.66 -2.59
CA TYR A 19 -16.10 17.14 -3.92
C TYR A 19 -16.39 16.08 -5.00
N CYS A 20 -16.06 14.82 -4.73
CA CYS A 20 -16.29 13.68 -5.61
C CYS A 20 -16.49 12.39 -4.80
N GLY A 21 -16.84 11.29 -5.47
CA GLY A 21 -16.94 9.94 -4.87
C GLY A 21 -18.32 9.56 -4.30
N CYS A 22 -18.36 8.41 -3.63
CA CYS A 22 -19.59 7.82 -3.10
C CYS A 22 -20.13 8.57 -1.88
N SER A 23 -21.45 8.82 -1.83
CA SER A 23 -22.13 9.45 -0.68
C SER A 23 -21.95 8.64 0.60
N PHE A 24 -21.93 7.31 0.50
CA PHE A 24 -21.73 6.42 1.64
C PHE A 24 -20.36 6.61 2.28
N SER A 25 -19.28 6.52 1.50
CA SER A 25 -17.91 6.70 2.01
C SER A 25 -17.71 8.09 2.59
N PHE A 26 -18.23 9.12 1.93
CA PHE A 26 -18.22 10.49 2.46
C PHE A 26 -18.94 10.57 3.83
N HIS A 27 -20.13 9.98 3.95
CA HIS A 27 -20.89 10.01 5.19
C HIS A 27 -20.19 9.25 6.32
N GLN A 28 -19.59 8.10 6.03
CA GLN A 28 -18.79 7.34 7.01
C GLN A 28 -17.58 8.15 7.49
N LEU A 29 -16.83 8.75 6.57
CA LEU A 29 -15.67 9.57 6.88
C LEU A 29 -16.07 10.81 7.69
N ALA A 30 -17.07 11.57 7.23
CA ALA A 30 -17.58 12.75 7.94
C ALA A 30 -18.06 12.39 9.36
N LYS A 31 -18.75 11.25 9.52
CA LYS A 31 -19.17 10.77 10.83
C LYS A 31 -17.98 10.41 11.73
N CYS A 32 -16.92 9.81 11.20
CA CYS A 32 -15.72 9.52 11.96
C CYS A 32 -15.06 10.81 12.43
N VAL A 33 -14.85 11.79 11.54
CA VAL A 33 -14.26 13.09 11.88
C VAL A 33 -15.10 13.82 12.94
N LEU A 34 -16.42 13.88 12.78
CA LEU A 34 -17.31 14.52 13.75
C LEU A 34 -17.33 13.83 15.11
N ARG A 35 -17.04 12.53 15.17
CA ARG A 35 -16.90 11.79 16.43
C ARG A 35 -15.56 12.09 17.09
N SER A 36 -14.48 12.08 16.32
CA SER A 36 -13.14 12.42 16.81
C SER A 36 -13.11 13.86 17.35
N ALA A 37 -13.75 14.81 16.66
CA ALA A 37 -13.90 16.20 17.12
C ALA A 37 -14.67 16.33 18.45
N LYS A 38 -15.50 15.34 18.80
CA LYS A 38 -16.21 15.26 20.08
C LYS A 38 -15.45 14.47 21.15
N GLY A 39 -14.22 14.04 20.87
CA GLY A 39 -13.46 13.15 21.75
C GLY A 39 -14.08 11.75 21.89
N LEU A 40 -14.96 11.35 20.97
CA LEU A 40 -15.57 10.03 20.98
C LEU A 40 -14.65 9.03 20.28
N PRO A 41 -14.57 7.77 20.77
CA PRO A 41 -13.76 6.76 20.12
C PRO A 41 -14.26 6.49 18.70
N ALA A 42 -13.31 6.19 17.81
CA ALA A 42 -13.57 5.77 16.45
C ALA A 42 -14.47 4.54 16.47
N THR A 43 -15.59 4.62 15.77
CA THR A 43 -16.43 3.44 15.53
C THR A 43 -15.93 2.77 14.28
N ALA A 44 -15.52 1.51 14.38
CA ALA A 44 -15.21 0.70 13.21
C ALA A 44 -16.36 0.80 12.20
N ALA A 45 -16.02 1.06 10.94
CA ALA A 45 -17.00 1.08 9.87
C ALA A 45 -17.70 -0.27 9.84
N ARG A 46 -19.01 -0.27 10.08
CA ARG A 46 -19.80 -1.50 9.97
C ARG A 46 -20.03 -1.77 8.48
N PRO A 47 -19.60 -2.92 7.95
CA PRO A 47 -19.96 -3.28 6.59
C PRO A 47 -21.48 -3.28 6.46
N LEU A 48 -21.98 -2.73 5.35
CA LEU A 48 -23.41 -2.82 5.06
C LEU A 48 -23.74 -4.30 4.82
N PRO A 49 -24.76 -4.85 5.50
CA PRO A 49 -25.15 -6.22 5.23
C PRO A 49 -25.58 -6.31 3.77
N LEU A 50 -24.89 -7.15 3.00
CA LEU A 50 -25.30 -7.46 1.63
C LEU A 50 -26.71 -8.08 1.68
N PRO A 51 -27.63 -7.68 0.79
CA PRO A 51 -28.95 -8.28 0.70
C PRO A 51 -28.84 -9.81 0.54
N LYS A 52 -29.61 -10.57 1.32
CA LYS A 52 -29.60 -12.04 1.27
C LYS A 52 -30.03 -12.63 -0.09
N CYS A 53 -30.61 -11.80 -0.96
CA CYS A 53 -31.01 -12.17 -2.31
C CYS A 53 -29.85 -12.15 -3.33
N LEU A 54 -28.67 -11.68 -2.95
CA LEU A 54 -27.50 -11.77 -3.82
C LEU A 54 -26.98 -13.21 -3.81
N PRO A 55 -26.81 -13.84 -4.99
CA PRO A 55 -26.21 -15.16 -5.07
C PRO A 55 -24.80 -15.09 -4.47
N ARG A 56 -24.46 -16.08 -3.64
CA ARG A 56 -23.09 -16.24 -3.16
C ARG A 56 -22.28 -16.87 -4.29
N VAL A 57 -21.19 -16.22 -4.65
CA VAL A 57 -20.18 -16.79 -5.54
C VAL A 57 -19.52 -17.97 -4.80
N SER A 58 -19.34 -19.10 -5.48
CA SER A 58 -18.63 -20.24 -4.89
C SER A 58 -17.13 -19.91 -4.75
N GLU A 59 -16.42 -20.63 -3.89
CA GLU A 59 -14.96 -20.42 -3.75
C GLU A 59 -14.24 -20.74 -5.07
N GLU A 60 -14.71 -21.75 -5.81
CA GLU A 60 -14.16 -22.11 -7.13
C GLU A 60 -14.39 -21.02 -8.18
N GLU A 61 -15.60 -20.44 -8.22
CA GLU A 61 -15.91 -19.31 -9.11
C GLU A 61 -15.07 -18.08 -8.75
N GLN A 62 -14.93 -17.78 -7.45
CA GLN A 62 -14.08 -16.69 -6.98
C GLN A 62 -12.63 -16.90 -7.40
N GLN A 63 -12.12 -18.13 -7.28
CA GLN A 63 -10.77 -18.48 -7.73
C GLN A 63 -10.62 -18.31 -9.24
N SER A 64 -11.63 -18.72 -10.01
CA SER A 64 -11.65 -18.57 -11.46
C SER A 64 -11.58 -17.09 -11.87
N TYR A 65 -12.34 -16.22 -11.20
CA TYR A 65 -12.31 -14.78 -11.47
C TYR A 65 -10.97 -14.13 -11.12
N ILE A 66 -10.34 -14.55 -10.02
CA ILE A 66 -8.99 -14.07 -9.67
C ILE A 66 -7.99 -14.49 -10.75
N ASN A 67 -8.04 -15.76 -11.18
CA ASN A 67 -7.14 -16.26 -12.21
C ASN A 67 -7.31 -15.51 -13.54
N GLU A 68 -8.55 -15.33 -14.00
CA GLU A 68 -8.87 -14.55 -15.20
C GLU A 68 -8.36 -13.10 -15.08
N GLY A 69 -8.57 -12.46 -13.92
CA GLY A 69 -8.08 -11.11 -13.67
C GLY A 69 -6.56 -11.00 -13.73
N ILE A 70 -5.83 -11.99 -13.20
CA ILE A 70 -4.37 -12.05 -13.26
C ILE A 70 -3.90 -12.28 -14.71
N GLU A 71 -4.55 -13.15 -15.47
CA GLU A 71 -4.25 -13.37 -16.89
C GLU A 71 -4.43 -12.10 -17.74
N ILE A 72 -5.49 -11.34 -17.48
CA ILE A 72 -5.74 -10.03 -18.11
C ILE A 72 -4.62 -9.05 -17.74
N ALA A 73 -4.23 -8.97 -16.46
CA ALA A 73 -3.14 -8.12 -16.03
C ALA A 73 -1.82 -8.49 -16.73
N ILE A 74 -1.51 -9.79 -16.86
CA ILE A 74 -0.33 -10.27 -17.61
C ILE A 74 -0.38 -9.84 -19.07
N SER A 75 -1.53 -10.00 -19.71
CA SER A 75 -1.73 -9.54 -21.10
C SER A 75 -1.45 -8.04 -21.24
N LEU A 76 -1.93 -7.21 -20.30
CA LEU A 76 -1.69 -5.77 -20.28
C LEU A 76 -0.20 -5.43 -20.04
N MET A 77 0.48 -6.13 -19.13
CA MET A 77 1.91 -5.93 -18.86
C MET A 77 2.77 -6.16 -20.12
N ARG A 78 2.42 -7.18 -20.92
CA ARG A 78 3.11 -7.55 -22.16
C ARG A 78 2.92 -6.54 -23.30
N GLN A 79 1.93 -5.66 -23.24
CA GLN A 79 1.70 -4.67 -24.31
C GLN A 79 2.80 -3.61 -24.37
N GLY A 80 3.54 -3.40 -23.28
CA GLY A 80 4.67 -2.46 -23.21
C GLY A 80 4.27 -0.98 -23.21
N SER A 81 2.99 -0.63 -23.38
CA SER A 81 2.52 0.73 -23.18
C SER A 81 2.41 1.05 -21.69
N LEU A 82 2.85 2.24 -21.30
CA LEU A 82 2.87 2.66 -19.91
C LEU A 82 1.46 2.64 -19.29
N ASP A 83 0.46 3.11 -20.03
CA ASP A 83 -0.94 3.12 -19.58
C ASP A 83 -1.49 1.70 -19.33
N ALA A 84 -1.16 0.73 -20.20
CA ALA A 84 -1.59 -0.65 -20.02
C ALA A 84 -0.89 -1.29 -18.81
N GLN A 85 0.41 -1.05 -18.64
CA GLN A 85 1.17 -1.54 -17.50
C GLN A 85 0.64 -0.95 -16.18
N LEU A 86 0.31 0.33 -16.15
CA LEU A 86 -0.28 0.98 -14.99
C LEU A 86 -1.66 0.38 -14.68
N MET A 87 -2.51 0.18 -15.70
CA MET A 87 -3.80 -0.47 -15.54
C MET A 87 -3.66 -1.91 -15.01
N ALA A 88 -2.61 -2.63 -15.42
CA ALA A 88 -2.30 -3.95 -14.89
C ALA A 88 -1.97 -3.88 -13.39
N LEU A 89 -1.09 -2.97 -12.99
CA LEU A 89 -0.70 -2.78 -11.58
C LEU A 89 -1.88 -2.35 -10.70
N GLU A 90 -2.75 -1.46 -11.19
CA GLU A 90 -3.97 -1.06 -10.49
C GLU A 90 -4.92 -2.25 -10.29
N SER A 91 -5.08 -3.09 -11.32
CA SER A 91 -5.90 -4.30 -11.25
C SER A 91 -5.34 -5.31 -10.24
N LEU A 92 -4.03 -5.53 -10.27
CA LEU A 92 -3.33 -6.41 -9.31
C LEU A 92 -3.41 -5.86 -7.87
N SER A 93 -3.31 -4.55 -7.69
CA SER A 93 -3.47 -3.89 -6.39
C SER A 93 -4.85 -4.14 -5.78
N GLN A 94 -5.91 -4.01 -6.59
CA GLN A 94 -7.28 -4.26 -6.15
C GLN A 94 -7.51 -5.74 -5.80
N MET A 95 -6.99 -6.67 -6.60
CA MET A 95 -7.15 -8.11 -6.32
C MET A 95 -6.35 -8.58 -5.11
N SER A 96 -5.15 -8.03 -4.89
CA SER A 96 -4.27 -8.41 -3.78
C SER A 96 -4.73 -7.86 -2.42
N GLN A 97 -5.65 -6.89 -2.38
CA GLN A 97 -6.08 -6.26 -1.16
C GLN A 97 -6.92 -7.20 -0.28
N GLY A 98 -6.28 -7.84 0.70
CA GLY A 98 -6.95 -8.71 1.68
C GLY A 98 -7.39 -10.07 1.14
N SER A 99 -6.82 -10.51 0.01
CA SER A 99 -7.10 -11.80 -0.62
C SER A 99 -5.83 -12.66 -0.62
N PRO A 100 -5.67 -13.60 0.34
CA PRO A 100 -4.52 -14.50 0.38
C PRO A 100 -4.37 -15.31 -0.91
N SER A 101 -5.49 -15.79 -1.47
CA SER A 101 -5.45 -16.57 -2.72
C SER A 101 -4.91 -15.78 -3.91
N ALA A 102 -5.33 -14.51 -4.06
CA ALA A 102 -4.79 -13.66 -5.12
C ALA A 102 -3.30 -13.39 -4.88
N ALA A 103 -2.89 -13.14 -3.64
CA ALA A 103 -1.48 -12.93 -3.31
C ALA A 103 -0.62 -14.15 -3.62
N GLU A 104 -1.08 -15.38 -3.31
CA GLU A 104 -0.40 -16.63 -3.65
C GLU A 104 -0.23 -16.78 -5.17
N MET A 105 -1.28 -16.47 -5.94
CA MET A 105 -1.22 -16.54 -7.41
C MET A 105 -0.28 -15.49 -8.00
N ILE A 106 -0.30 -14.26 -7.48
CA ILE A 106 0.56 -13.16 -7.95
C ILE A 106 2.04 -13.48 -7.69
N PHE A 107 2.39 -13.87 -6.46
CA PHE A 107 3.77 -14.23 -6.11
C PHE A 107 4.21 -15.60 -6.63
N GLY A 108 3.25 -16.50 -6.91
CA GLY A 108 3.52 -17.80 -7.53
C GLY A 108 3.78 -17.72 -9.04
N ASN A 109 3.41 -16.61 -9.68
CA ASN A 109 3.67 -16.36 -11.10
C ASN A 109 4.97 -15.56 -11.28
N ASN A 110 6.02 -16.24 -11.75
CA ASN A 110 7.34 -15.63 -11.93
C ASN A 110 7.32 -14.39 -12.83
N GLU A 111 6.51 -14.36 -13.89
CA GLU A 111 6.46 -13.22 -14.80
C GLU A 111 5.90 -11.97 -14.10
N VAL A 112 4.81 -12.12 -13.35
CA VAL A 112 4.24 -11.02 -12.55
C VAL A 112 5.21 -10.58 -11.47
N PHE A 113 5.82 -11.54 -10.77
CA PHE A 113 6.75 -11.26 -9.69
C PHE A 113 8.02 -10.53 -10.17
N ASP A 114 8.64 -11.00 -11.24
CA ASP A 114 9.81 -10.37 -11.85
C ASP A 114 9.47 -8.97 -12.37
N PHE A 115 8.29 -8.81 -12.97
CA PHE A 115 7.79 -7.50 -13.38
C PHE A 115 7.65 -6.54 -12.19
N LEU A 116 7.03 -6.97 -11.08
CA LEU A 116 6.90 -6.15 -9.88
C LEU A 116 8.26 -5.76 -9.30
N LEU A 117 9.21 -6.71 -9.20
CA LEU A 117 10.54 -6.45 -8.69
C LEU A 117 11.38 -5.54 -9.60
N SER A 118 11.09 -5.49 -10.90
CA SER A 118 11.76 -4.58 -11.83
C SER A 118 11.53 -3.10 -11.49
N PHE A 119 10.44 -2.78 -10.79
CA PHE A 119 10.13 -1.44 -10.30
C PHE A 119 10.65 -1.16 -8.88
N ALA A 120 11.16 -2.15 -8.15
CA ALA A 120 11.67 -1.94 -6.80
C ALA A 120 12.84 -0.94 -6.72
N PRO A 121 13.83 -0.94 -7.65
CA PRO A 121 14.84 0.11 -7.68
C PRO A 121 14.31 1.36 -8.40
N LEU A 122 14.17 2.47 -7.67
CA LEU A 122 13.98 3.79 -8.32
C LEU A 122 15.27 4.20 -9.03
N SER A 123 15.22 4.33 -10.36
CA SER A 123 16.32 4.91 -11.14
C SER A 123 16.57 6.35 -10.69
N ALA A 124 17.81 6.65 -10.27
CA ALA A 124 18.20 8.00 -9.86
C ALA A 124 18.48 8.94 -11.05
N ASN A 125 18.52 8.43 -12.28
CA ASN A 125 19.16 9.10 -13.41
C ASN A 125 18.19 9.65 -14.47
N ASN A 126 16.90 9.80 -14.17
CA ASN A 126 15.96 10.33 -15.16
C ASN A 126 15.88 11.86 -15.10
N ASP A 127 16.52 12.47 -16.10
CA ASP A 127 16.63 13.93 -16.26
C ASP A 127 15.31 14.59 -16.71
N TYR A 128 14.33 13.81 -17.18
CA TYR A 128 13.04 14.32 -17.67
C TYR A 128 11.93 14.22 -16.59
N GLU A 129 11.33 15.36 -16.23
CA GLU A 129 10.30 15.44 -15.18
C GLU A 129 9.06 14.57 -15.44
N MET A 130 8.61 14.48 -16.70
CA MET A 130 7.41 13.70 -17.06
C MET A 130 7.65 12.19 -16.95
N GLU A 131 8.79 11.71 -17.44
CA GLU A 131 9.17 10.29 -17.32
C GLU A 131 9.34 9.93 -15.84
N ARG A 132 9.99 10.79 -15.06
CA ARG A 132 10.12 10.64 -13.62
C ARG A 132 8.77 10.55 -12.90
N SER A 133 7.76 11.35 -13.31
CA SER A 133 6.42 11.27 -12.72
C SER A 133 5.76 9.91 -12.98
N ASN A 134 5.84 9.43 -14.22
CA ASN A 134 5.23 8.16 -14.60
C ASN A 134 5.94 6.97 -13.91
N GLU A 135 7.26 7.00 -13.81
CA GLU A 135 8.02 5.99 -13.08
C GLU A 135 7.70 5.96 -11.59
N CYS A 136 7.59 7.12 -10.93
CA CYS A 136 7.16 7.19 -9.53
C CYS A 136 5.76 6.58 -9.36
N GLN A 137 4.85 6.79 -10.31
CA GLN A 137 3.52 6.21 -10.27
C GLN A 137 3.54 4.69 -10.43
N MET A 138 4.29 4.17 -11.42
CA MET A 138 4.48 2.74 -11.65
C MET A 138 5.12 2.05 -10.45
N HIS A 139 6.20 2.64 -9.94
CA HIS A 139 6.90 2.18 -8.74
C HIS A 139 5.95 2.10 -7.55
N ARG A 140 5.21 3.17 -7.27
CA ARG A 140 4.25 3.20 -6.16
C ARG A 140 3.16 2.15 -6.30
N ALA A 141 2.63 1.96 -7.52
CA ALA A 141 1.63 0.95 -7.79
C ALA A 141 2.19 -0.46 -7.56
N ALA A 142 3.38 -0.78 -8.07
CA ALA A 142 4.06 -2.05 -7.85
C ALA A 142 4.35 -2.31 -6.36
N MET A 143 4.88 -1.32 -5.64
CA MET A 143 5.14 -1.40 -4.21
C MET A 143 3.86 -1.62 -3.40
N THR A 144 2.74 -1.05 -3.84
CA THR A 144 1.42 -1.30 -3.23
C THR A 144 0.99 -2.75 -3.42
N VAL A 145 1.16 -3.33 -4.62
CA VAL A 145 0.87 -4.76 -4.87
C VAL A 145 1.72 -5.65 -3.98
N ILE A 146 3.03 -5.38 -3.91
CA ILE A 146 3.96 -6.14 -3.07
C ILE A 146 3.54 -6.07 -1.59
N ALA A 147 3.24 -4.87 -1.08
CA ALA A 147 2.78 -4.68 0.30
C ALA A 147 1.48 -5.46 0.57
N ASN A 148 0.47 -5.33 -0.29
CA ASN A 148 -0.81 -6.03 -0.13
C ASN A 148 -0.64 -7.56 -0.15
N CYS A 149 0.21 -8.08 -1.05
CA CYS A 149 0.50 -9.51 -1.12
C CYS A 149 1.23 -9.99 0.14
N LEU A 150 2.24 -9.27 0.60
CA LEU A 150 2.97 -9.57 1.83
C LEU A 150 2.04 -9.57 3.06
N GLU A 151 1.21 -8.54 3.21
CA GLU A 151 0.24 -8.42 4.31
C GLU A 151 -0.75 -9.60 4.31
N SER A 152 -1.21 -10.03 3.12
CA SER A 152 -2.14 -11.15 2.97
C SER A 152 -1.48 -12.52 3.21
N LEU A 153 -0.18 -12.64 2.96
CA LEU A 153 0.61 -13.88 3.08
C LEU A 153 1.41 -13.98 4.37
N HIS A 154 1.46 -12.94 5.20
CA HIS A 154 2.33 -12.83 6.37
C HIS A 154 2.50 -14.13 7.21
N PRO A 155 1.45 -14.89 7.58
CA PRO A 155 1.63 -16.14 8.32
C PRO A 155 2.20 -17.30 7.49
N ASN A 156 2.08 -17.26 6.16
CA ASN A 156 2.47 -18.33 5.23
C ASN A 156 3.71 -17.97 4.40
N LEU A 157 4.29 -16.78 4.57
CA LEU A 157 5.38 -16.31 3.72
C LEU A 157 6.64 -17.20 3.83
N GLU A 158 6.82 -17.90 4.94
CA GLU A 158 7.96 -18.78 5.16
C GLU A 158 8.08 -19.92 4.15
N SER A 159 6.95 -20.41 3.63
CA SER A 159 6.89 -21.51 2.65
C SER A 159 6.80 -21.02 1.21
N SER A 160 6.76 -19.70 0.98
CA SER A 160 6.63 -19.14 -0.36
C SER A 160 7.94 -19.21 -1.14
N LYS A 161 7.85 -19.55 -2.43
CA LYS A 161 8.99 -19.61 -3.35
C LYS A 161 9.66 -18.24 -3.57
N CYS A 162 8.92 -17.16 -3.35
CA CYS A 162 9.42 -15.79 -3.54
C CYS A 162 10.15 -15.25 -2.31
N ARG A 163 10.25 -16.01 -1.21
CA ARG A 163 10.88 -15.58 0.06
C ARG A 163 12.30 -15.04 -0.16
N ASP A 164 13.15 -15.81 -0.83
CA ASP A 164 14.57 -15.44 -0.97
C ASP A 164 14.76 -14.16 -1.79
N ALA A 165 13.94 -13.97 -2.82
CA ALA A 165 13.95 -12.75 -3.63
C ALA A 165 13.44 -11.54 -2.84
N LEU A 166 12.38 -11.71 -2.02
CA LEU A 166 11.82 -10.67 -1.16
C LEU A 166 12.76 -10.30 0.01
N LEU A 167 13.59 -11.23 0.47
CA LEU A 167 14.60 -11.00 1.50
C LEU A 167 15.97 -10.64 0.92
N GLY A 168 16.07 -10.48 -0.40
CA GLY A 168 17.30 -10.14 -1.09
C GLY A 168 17.86 -8.78 -0.69
N ASP A 169 19.19 -8.69 -0.64
CA ASP A 169 19.90 -7.47 -0.22
C ASP A 169 19.57 -6.26 -1.11
N SER A 170 19.33 -6.49 -2.41
CA SER A 170 18.99 -5.43 -3.36
C SER A 170 17.67 -4.75 -3.04
N LEU A 171 16.62 -5.53 -2.77
CA LEU A 171 15.31 -5.00 -2.40
C LEU A 171 15.40 -4.29 -1.05
N LEU A 172 16.02 -4.90 -0.04
CA LEU A 172 16.17 -4.28 1.28
C LEU A 172 16.93 -2.96 1.22
N ALA A 173 18.03 -2.89 0.45
CA ALA A 173 18.79 -1.67 0.25
C ALA A 173 17.94 -0.57 -0.44
N SER A 174 17.15 -0.94 -1.45
CA SER A 174 16.24 0.00 -2.13
C SER A 174 15.21 0.58 -1.17
N LEU A 175 14.55 -0.27 -0.36
CA LEU A 175 13.53 0.15 0.60
C LEU A 175 14.11 1.08 1.68
N VAL A 176 15.29 0.76 2.20
CA VAL A 176 15.98 1.62 3.18
C VAL A 176 16.36 2.97 2.56
N ASN A 177 16.83 2.96 1.31
CA ASN A 177 17.15 4.18 0.58
C ASN A 177 15.91 5.06 0.38
N GLU A 178 14.77 4.49 -0.04
CA GLU A 178 13.51 5.22 -0.19
C GLU A 178 13.05 5.90 1.09
N ILE A 179 13.18 5.20 2.22
CA ILE A 179 12.86 5.75 3.54
C ILE A 179 13.78 6.93 3.87
N SER A 180 15.07 6.83 3.57
CA SER A 180 16.01 7.93 3.79
C SER A 180 15.67 9.19 2.98
N LEU A 181 15.07 8.99 1.79
CA LEU A 181 14.59 10.03 0.89
C LEU A 181 13.15 10.47 1.18
N GLY A 182 12.53 10.02 2.28
CA GLY A 182 11.11 10.28 2.58
C GLY A 182 10.71 11.75 2.72
N HIS A 183 11.67 12.66 2.89
CA HIS A 183 11.42 14.10 2.89
C HIS A 183 11.14 14.65 1.48
N GLU A 184 11.71 14.04 0.44
CA GLU A 184 11.46 14.38 -0.97
C GLU A 184 10.31 13.54 -1.55
N LYS A 185 10.23 12.28 -1.12
CA LYS A 185 9.35 11.25 -1.67
C LYS A 185 8.53 10.56 -0.56
N PRO A 186 7.60 11.27 0.10
CA PRO A 186 6.91 10.75 1.28
C PRO A 186 5.98 9.57 0.97
N HIS A 187 5.43 9.50 -0.24
CA HIS A 187 4.53 8.42 -0.63
C HIS A 187 5.28 7.11 -0.86
N GLU A 188 6.44 7.18 -1.51
CA GLU A 188 7.34 6.05 -1.76
C GLU A 188 7.88 5.51 -0.43
N ALA A 189 8.40 6.40 0.42
CA ALA A 189 8.83 6.04 1.77
C ALA A 189 7.73 5.36 2.60
N CYS A 190 6.48 5.81 2.47
CA CYS A 190 5.34 5.18 3.14
C CYS A 190 5.11 3.73 2.67
N GLN A 191 5.15 3.48 1.37
CA GLN A 191 5.01 2.11 0.83
C GLN A 191 6.21 1.23 1.20
N ALA A 192 7.43 1.79 1.16
CA ALA A 192 8.64 1.08 1.59
C ALA A 192 8.56 0.65 3.06
N ILE A 193 8.07 1.54 3.94
CA ILE A 193 7.82 1.21 5.35
C ILE A 193 6.83 0.06 5.48
N ARG A 194 5.70 0.08 4.75
CA ARG A 194 4.71 -1.01 4.78
C ARG A 194 5.35 -2.35 4.42
N VAL A 195 6.12 -2.39 3.34
CA VAL A 195 6.82 -3.61 2.91
C VAL A 195 7.83 -4.08 3.97
N LEU A 196 8.70 -3.19 4.45
CA LEU A 196 9.69 -3.55 5.49
C LEU A 196 9.05 -4.00 6.80
N GLN A 197 7.92 -3.41 7.20
CA GLN A 197 7.21 -3.80 8.42
C GLN A 197 6.76 -5.26 8.36
N VAL A 198 6.26 -5.72 7.22
CA VAL A 198 5.85 -7.12 7.06
C VAL A 198 7.08 -8.02 6.97
N LEU A 199 8.09 -7.65 6.19
CA LEU A 199 9.33 -8.46 6.06
C LEU A 199 10.05 -8.63 7.41
N ALA A 200 10.09 -7.59 8.24
CA ALA A 200 10.70 -7.63 9.58
C ALA A 200 9.92 -8.50 10.58
N GLN A 201 8.63 -8.75 10.34
CA GLN A 201 7.84 -9.66 11.16
C GLN A 201 8.06 -11.13 10.75
N VAL A 202 8.28 -11.40 9.46
CA VAL A 202 8.53 -12.76 8.95
C VAL A 202 9.96 -13.22 9.18
N SER A 203 10.96 -12.34 9.07
CA SER A 203 12.37 -12.71 9.14
C SER A 203 13.10 -11.95 10.25
N ALA A 204 13.55 -12.69 11.27
CA ALA A 204 14.37 -12.15 12.35
C ALA A 204 15.71 -11.57 11.82
N GLU A 205 16.26 -12.17 10.77
CA GLU A 205 17.46 -11.67 10.10
C GLU A 205 17.20 -10.31 9.45
N THR A 206 16.08 -10.16 8.73
CA THR A 206 15.68 -8.88 8.14
C THR A 206 15.45 -7.82 9.21
N LYS A 207 14.80 -8.19 10.32
CA LYS A 207 14.65 -7.31 11.48
C LYS A 207 16.00 -6.84 12.04
N GLN A 208 17.00 -7.71 12.12
CA GLN A 208 18.36 -7.33 12.55
C GLN A 208 19.06 -6.43 11.53
N ARG A 209 18.94 -6.73 10.24
CA ARG A 209 19.53 -5.92 9.15
C ARG A 209 18.96 -4.50 9.11
N ILE A 210 17.65 -4.34 9.33
CA ILE A 210 16.99 -3.03 9.41
C ILE A 210 17.37 -2.29 10.70
N ALA A 211 17.71 -3.01 11.79
CA ALA A 211 18.13 -2.42 13.06
C ALA A 211 19.60 -1.95 13.07
N LEU A 212 20.44 -2.53 12.21
CA LEU A 212 21.85 -2.14 12.04
C LEU A 212 21.95 -0.85 11.19
N PRO A 213 22.97 -0.01 11.42
CA PRO A 213 22.85 1.46 11.44
C PRO A 213 22.52 2.07 10.08
N VAL A 214 21.35 2.68 9.96
CA VAL A 214 21.31 4.06 9.46
C VAL A 214 22.13 4.85 10.49
N GLY A 215 23.20 5.54 10.06
CA GLY A 215 24.22 6.13 10.93
C GLY A 215 23.63 6.95 12.10
N GLU A 216 24.43 7.17 13.15
CA GLU A 216 23.98 7.86 14.39
C GLU A 216 23.30 9.22 14.15
N ASP A 217 23.52 9.86 12.99
CA ASP A 217 22.81 11.07 12.55
C ASP A 217 21.31 10.87 12.25
N TYR A 218 20.83 9.62 12.12
CA TYR A 218 19.43 9.30 11.81
C TYR A 218 18.70 8.57 12.94
N ARG A 219 19.38 8.24 14.05
CA ARG A 219 18.94 7.15 14.95
C ARG A 219 17.84 7.45 15.96
N HIS A 220 17.47 8.69 16.26
CA HIS A 220 16.64 8.89 17.48
C HIS A 220 15.35 9.70 17.38
N ALA A 221 15.01 10.33 16.25
CA ALA A 221 13.81 11.17 16.23
C ALA A 221 12.97 11.08 14.95
N ARG A 222 13.23 10.18 13.99
CA ARG A 222 12.47 10.23 12.73
C ARG A 222 11.94 8.94 12.16
N LEU A 223 12.47 7.74 12.40
CA LEU A 223 11.80 6.54 11.89
C LEU A 223 10.61 6.11 12.77
N GLY A 224 10.78 6.16 14.09
CA GLY A 224 9.67 5.99 15.03
C GLY A 224 8.70 7.17 15.00
N GLU A 225 9.20 8.41 14.90
CA GLU A 225 8.35 9.59 14.74
C GLU A 225 7.76 9.73 13.34
N LEU A 226 8.40 9.32 12.23
CA LEU A 226 7.76 9.25 10.90
C LEU A 226 6.75 8.11 10.89
N ALA A 227 7.04 6.95 11.46
CA ALA A 227 6.02 5.90 11.55
C ALA A 227 4.82 6.39 12.38
N GLN A 228 5.06 7.09 13.50
CA GLN A 228 3.99 7.72 14.29
C GLN A 228 3.37 8.97 13.62
N GLN A 229 4.11 9.76 12.85
CA GLN A 229 3.61 10.93 12.12
C GLN A 229 2.81 10.49 10.92
N LEU A 230 3.29 9.52 10.15
CA LEU A 230 2.58 8.87 9.05
C LEU A 230 1.29 8.25 9.58
N TYR A 231 1.33 7.57 10.74
CA TYR A 231 0.15 7.07 11.44
C TYR A 231 -0.81 8.20 11.85
N ARG A 232 -0.31 9.32 12.40
CA ARG A 232 -1.12 10.51 12.76
C ARG A 232 -1.69 11.26 11.54
N THR A 233 -0.95 11.36 10.44
CA THR A 233 -1.44 11.96 9.18
C THR A 233 -2.39 11.04 8.41
N TRP A 234 -2.49 9.77 8.79
CA TRP A 234 -3.54 8.86 8.29
C TRP A 234 -4.85 9.01 9.09
N GLU A 235 -4.79 9.59 10.29
CA GLU A 235 -5.95 9.89 11.16
C GLU A 235 -6.49 11.34 11.02
N HIS A 236 -5.96 12.13 10.08
CA HIS A 236 -6.37 13.52 9.79
C HIS A 236 -6.65 13.72 8.29
#